data_AF-A0A2E7BNW7-F1
#
_entry.id   AF-A0A2E7BNW7-F1
#
_cell.length_a   1.000
_cell.length_b   1.000
_cell.length_c   1.000
_cell.angle_alpha   90.00
_cell.angle_beta   90.00
_cell.angle_gamma   90.00
#
_symmetry.space_group_name_H-M   'P 1'
#
loop_
_entity.id
_entity.type
_entity.pdbx_description
1 polymer ?
#
loop_
_entity_poly.entity_id
_entity_poly.type
_entity_poly.pdbx_seq_one_letter_code
_entity_poly.pdbx_strand_id
1 'polypeptide(L)'
;MGLPVLIAPAVIYLVAFILYGTFFKRQDEHIGRLATATLAAAVLLHTFVAGMFTVELGQLPFVGTPAVISSFVWLLAVAYLYTEMVTDDRCLGVFITLILAALQTLSSFGDGARELSPALNTVWFNVHVVSLLLAYVAFAMAFVVGTSYVLLFRELKSAKIGFFAERLPSLQFIDGMNQKAVVIGWLFLTSGLVVGAIWLSQLQPHTIGPKAQAMSLLDPKIFMVVLNWLVYSFAIYARQVVGWTGKRAAWLSAVGFAMVLFNLVPVGYFLTASHNF
;
A
#
# COMPACT_ATOMS: atom_id res chain seq x y z
N MET A 1 4.72 -14.24 14.16
CA MET A 1 4.43 -14.97 12.91
C MET A 1 5.54 -15.97 12.65
N GLY A 2 5.22 -17.27 12.60
CA GLY A 2 6.19 -18.25 12.11
C GLY A 2 6.43 -18.04 10.62
N LEU A 3 7.70 -18.17 10.19
CA LEU A 3 8.13 -18.24 8.79
C LEU A 3 7.15 -18.97 7.84
N PRO A 4 6.57 -20.15 8.18
CA PRO A 4 5.68 -20.87 7.24
C PRO A 4 4.34 -20.18 6.94
N VAL A 5 3.85 -19.31 7.83
CA VAL A 5 2.48 -18.77 7.74
C VAL A 5 2.35 -17.68 6.67
N LEU A 6 3.43 -16.91 6.42
CA LEU A 6 3.44 -15.83 5.42
C LEU A 6 3.85 -16.28 4.02
N ILE A 7 4.51 -17.44 3.90
CA ILE A 7 4.99 -18.01 2.63
C ILE A 7 3.82 -18.46 1.75
N ALA A 8 2.77 -19.04 2.34
CA ALA A 8 1.64 -19.54 1.56
C ALA A 8 0.94 -18.43 0.76
N PRO A 9 0.58 -17.26 1.32
CA PRO A 9 0.13 -16.11 0.53
C PRO A 9 1.16 -15.64 -0.52
N ALA A 10 2.46 -15.64 -0.20
CA ALA A 10 3.51 -15.17 -1.11
C ALA A 10 3.53 -15.96 -2.42
N VAL A 11 3.41 -17.29 -2.33
CA VAL A 11 3.39 -18.17 -3.51
C VAL A 11 2.18 -17.86 -4.40
N ILE A 12 0.99 -17.70 -3.82
CA ILE A 12 -0.21 -17.43 -4.63
C ILE A 12 -0.16 -16.04 -5.27
N TYR A 13 0.36 -15.02 -4.57
CA TYR A 13 0.57 -13.70 -5.19
C TYR A 13 1.59 -13.75 -6.34
N LEU A 14 2.64 -14.58 -6.24
CA LEU A 14 3.59 -14.78 -7.33
C LEU A 14 2.92 -15.46 -8.54
N VAL A 15 2.08 -16.48 -8.31
CA VAL A 15 1.30 -17.11 -9.39
C VAL A 15 0.33 -16.12 -10.02
N ALA A 16 -0.37 -15.31 -9.22
CA ALA A 16 -1.23 -14.24 -9.73
C ALA A 16 -0.43 -13.26 -10.60
N PHE A 17 0.74 -12.82 -10.16
CA PHE A 17 1.62 -11.94 -10.95
C PHE A 17 1.99 -12.53 -12.31
N ILE A 18 2.35 -13.82 -12.35
CA ILE A 18 2.67 -14.51 -13.61
C ILE A 18 1.44 -14.56 -14.54
N LEU A 19 0.25 -14.84 -13.99
CA LEU A 19 -1.00 -14.88 -14.75
C LEU A 19 -1.40 -13.51 -15.29
N TYR A 20 -1.36 -12.45 -14.47
CA TYR A 20 -1.63 -11.08 -14.93
C TYR A 20 -0.59 -10.62 -15.96
N GLY A 21 0.69 -10.98 -15.79
CA GLY A 21 1.72 -10.68 -16.79
C GLY A 21 1.49 -11.43 -18.12
N THR A 22 1.02 -12.67 -18.04
CA THR A 22 0.66 -13.47 -19.22
C THR A 22 -0.58 -12.92 -19.92
N PHE A 23 -1.62 -12.55 -19.16
CA PHE A 23 -2.80 -11.85 -19.65
C PHE A 23 -2.41 -10.53 -20.31
N PHE A 24 -1.59 -9.71 -19.65
CA PHE A 24 -1.15 -8.43 -20.19
C PHE A 24 -0.47 -8.61 -21.55
N LYS A 25 0.34 -9.66 -21.73
CA LYS A 25 1.00 -9.95 -23.01
C LYS A 25 0.05 -10.51 -24.08
N ARG A 26 -0.79 -11.50 -23.73
CA ARG A 26 -1.60 -12.28 -24.67
C ARG A 26 -3.01 -11.74 -24.91
N GLN A 27 -3.56 -10.93 -24.00
CA GLN A 27 -4.93 -10.43 -24.01
C GLN A 27 -5.99 -11.54 -24.12
N ASP A 28 -5.71 -12.70 -23.52
CA ASP A 28 -6.61 -13.86 -23.50
C ASP A 28 -7.53 -13.80 -22.26
N GLU A 29 -8.83 -13.70 -22.49
CA GLU A 29 -9.85 -13.60 -21.45
C GLU A 29 -9.88 -14.77 -20.47
N HIS A 30 -9.53 -15.99 -20.90
CA HIS A 30 -9.46 -17.14 -19.99
C HIS A 30 -8.31 -16.98 -19.00
N ILE A 31 -7.16 -16.48 -19.47
CA ILE A 31 -6.00 -16.19 -18.61
C ILE A 31 -6.33 -15.03 -17.67
N GLY A 32 -7.02 -14.00 -18.16
CA GLY A 32 -7.49 -12.88 -17.35
C GLY A 32 -8.37 -13.33 -16.19
N ARG A 33 -9.42 -14.12 -16.48
CA ARG A 33 -10.31 -14.68 -15.44
C ARG A 33 -9.57 -15.59 -14.45
N LEU A 34 -8.63 -16.40 -14.93
CA LEU A 34 -7.80 -17.24 -14.06
C LEU A 34 -6.90 -16.40 -13.14
N ALA A 35 -6.35 -15.30 -13.66
CA ALA A 35 -5.58 -14.33 -12.87
C ALA A 35 -6.44 -13.71 -11.76
N THR A 36 -7.64 -13.23 -12.09
CA THR A 36 -8.61 -12.70 -11.12
C THR A 36 -8.97 -13.74 -10.06
N ALA A 37 -9.30 -14.96 -10.48
CA ALA A 37 -9.66 -16.05 -9.57
C ALA A 37 -8.50 -16.41 -8.63
N THR A 38 -7.28 -16.41 -9.13
CA THR A 38 -6.07 -16.67 -8.33
C THR A 38 -5.84 -15.55 -7.32
N LEU A 39 -6.00 -14.28 -7.72
CA LEU A 39 -5.90 -13.15 -6.80
C LEU A 39 -6.99 -13.20 -5.72
N ALA A 40 -8.23 -13.53 -6.08
CA ALA A 40 -9.32 -13.71 -5.13
C ALA A 40 -9.03 -14.85 -4.14
N ALA A 41 -8.51 -15.98 -4.62
CA ALA A 41 -8.06 -17.07 -3.75
C ALA A 41 -6.91 -16.64 -2.82
N ALA A 42 -5.96 -15.84 -3.31
CA ALA A 42 -4.88 -15.27 -2.50
C ALA A 42 -5.44 -14.37 -1.38
N VAL A 43 -6.40 -13.49 -1.71
CA VAL A 43 -7.08 -12.63 -0.73
C VAL A 43 -7.80 -13.46 0.33
N LEU A 44 -8.57 -14.47 -0.07
CA LEU A 44 -9.29 -15.35 0.86
C LEU A 44 -8.32 -16.09 1.80
N LEU A 45 -7.25 -16.66 1.26
CA LEU A 45 -6.22 -17.33 2.07
C LEU A 45 -5.55 -16.34 3.01
N HIS A 46 -5.18 -15.15 2.54
CA HIS A 46 -4.51 -14.14 3.36
C HIS A 46 -5.44 -13.62 4.47
N THR A 47 -6.74 -13.45 4.19
CA THR A 47 -7.76 -13.15 5.21
C THR A 47 -7.84 -14.27 6.24
N PHE A 48 -7.85 -15.53 5.82
CA PHE A 48 -7.87 -16.67 6.75
C PHE A 48 -6.62 -16.70 7.64
N VAL A 49 -5.43 -16.53 7.05
CA VAL A 49 -4.16 -16.46 7.77
C VAL A 49 -4.12 -15.30 8.77
N ALA A 50 -4.53 -14.11 8.36
CA ALA A 50 -4.61 -12.94 9.24
C ALA A 50 -5.63 -13.15 10.38
N GLY A 51 -6.75 -13.81 10.09
CA GLY A 51 -7.76 -14.17 11.08
C GLY A 51 -7.25 -15.16 12.12
N MET A 52 -6.61 -16.25 11.69
CA MET A 52 -5.99 -17.22 12.61
C MET A 52 -4.96 -16.54 13.51
N PHE A 53 -4.10 -15.71 12.95
CA PHE A 53 -3.11 -14.95 13.71
C PHE A 53 -3.75 -14.04 14.76
N THR A 54 -4.86 -13.39 14.39
CA THR A 54 -5.62 -12.51 15.31
C THR A 54 -6.21 -13.31 16.48
N VAL A 55 -6.72 -14.51 16.22
CA VAL A 55 -7.26 -15.40 17.26
C VAL A 55 -6.15 -15.93 18.17
N GLU A 56 -5.02 -16.35 17.61
CA GLU A 56 -3.88 -16.89 18.37
C GLU A 56 -3.25 -15.87 19.32
N LEU A 57 -3.15 -14.61 18.90
CA LEU A 57 -2.49 -13.57 19.69
C LEU A 57 -3.45 -12.60 20.39
N GLY A 58 -4.75 -12.69 20.13
CA GLY A 58 -5.75 -11.77 20.68
C GLY A 58 -5.58 -10.30 20.22
N GLN A 59 -4.86 -10.07 19.12
CA GLN A 59 -4.59 -8.74 18.56
C GLN A 59 -4.45 -8.79 17.04
N LEU A 60 -4.71 -7.66 16.37
CA LEU A 60 -4.59 -7.55 14.92
C LEU A 60 -3.12 -7.65 14.45
N PRO A 61 -2.85 -8.11 13.20
CA PRO A 61 -1.50 -8.27 12.64
C PRO A 61 -0.83 -6.93 12.26
N PHE A 62 -0.85 -5.96 13.17
CA PHE A 62 -0.34 -4.61 12.97
C PHE A 62 0.91 -4.31 13.80
N VAL A 63 1.38 -5.29 14.56
CA VAL A 63 2.58 -5.18 15.38
C VAL A 63 3.74 -5.89 14.68
N GLY A 64 4.83 -5.14 14.47
CA GLY A 64 6.02 -5.60 13.77
C GLY A 64 5.99 -5.32 12.27
N THR A 65 7.16 -4.99 11.73
CA THR A 65 7.34 -4.60 10.33
C THR A 65 6.84 -5.66 9.34
N PRO A 66 7.10 -6.98 9.52
CA PRO A 66 6.60 -8.00 8.60
C PRO A 66 5.07 -8.07 8.56
N ALA A 67 4.41 -7.97 9.72
CA ALA A 67 2.96 -8.05 9.84
C ALA A 67 2.28 -6.82 9.21
N VAL A 68 2.84 -5.62 9.40
CA VAL A 68 2.35 -4.38 8.76
C VAL A 68 2.52 -4.45 7.24
N ILE A 69 3.65 -4.94 6.73
CA ILE A 69 3.85 -5.14 5.28
C ILE A 69 2.85 -6.16 4.73
N SER A 70 2.65 -7.29 5.41
CA SER A 70 1.67 -8.31 5.00
C SER A 70 0.25 -7.75 4.99
N SER A 71 -0.12 -6.96 6.00
CA SER A 71 -1.42 -6.29 6.09
C SER A 71 -1.61 -5.25 4.97
N PHE A 72 -0.57 -4.50 4.63
CA PHE A 72 -0.58 -3.60 3.48
C PHE A 72 -0.81 -4.36 2.17
N VAL A 73 -0.09 -5.46 1.95
CA VAL A 73 -0.27 -6.32 0.77
C VAL A 73 -1.69 -6.85 0.68
N TRP A 74 -2.23 -7.37 1.78
CA TRP A 74 -3.60 -7.87 1.84
C TRP A 74 -4.62 -6.80 1.45
N LEU A 75 -4.53 -5.60 2.05
CA LEU A 75 -5.45 -4.50 1.75
C LEU A 75 -5.29 -3.98 0.31
N LEU A 76 -4.07 -3.93 -0.23
CA LEU A 76 -3.82 -3.54 -1.62
C LEU A 76 -4.42 -4.55 -2.60
N ALA A 77 -4.32 -5.85 -2.29
CA ALA A 77 -4.93 -6.90 -3.09
C ALA A 77 -6.46 -6.78 -3.13
N VAL A 78 -7.08 -6.54 -1.96
CA VAL A 78 -8.54 -6.28 -1.86
C VAL A 78 -8.94 -5.05 -2.66
N ALA A 79 -8.22 -3.94 -2.49
CA ALA A 79 -8.51 -2.68 -3.19
C ALA A 79 -8.37 -2.80 -4.71
N TYR A 80 -7.36 -3.54 -5.18
CA TYR A 80 -7.19 -3.79 -6.60
C TYR A 80 -8.27 -4.72 -7.14
N LEU A 81 -8.58 -5.82 -6.45
CA LEU A 81 -9.67 -6.72 -6.89
C LEU A 81 -11.00 -5.97 -6.98
N TYR A 82 -11.30 -5.11 -6.01
CA TYR A 82 -12.46 -4.21 -6.08
C TYR A 82 -12.41 -3.28 -7.30
N THR A 83 -11.25 -2.65 -7.55
CA THR A 83 -11.08 -1.75 -8.70
C THR A 83 -11.29 -2.50 -10.01
N GLU A 84 -10.65 -3.66 -10.18
CA GLU A 84 -10.81 -4.51 -11.36
C GLU A 84 -12.26 -4.91 -11.59
N MET A 85 -12.99 -5.32 -10.55
CA MET A 85 -14.41 -5.68 -10.68
C MET A 85 -15.30 -4.49 -11.08
N VAL A 86 -14.97 -3.28 -10.60
CA VAL A 86 -15.77 -2.08 -10.88
C VAL A 86 -15.44 -1.49 -12.26
N THR A 87 -14.18 -1.54 -12.69
CA THR A 87 -13.75 -0.97 -13.98
C THR A 87 -13.77 -1.99 -15.11
N ASP A 88 -13.91 -3.27 -14.81
CA ASP A 88 -13.68 -4.42 -15.72
C ASP A 88 -12.34 -4.32 -16.47
N ASP A 89 -11.33 -3.73 -15.81
CA ASP A 89 -9.98 -3.53 -16.36
C ASP A 89 -8.96 -4.34 -15.57
N ARG A 90 -8.36 -5.32 -16.24
CA ARG A 90 -7.35 -6.25 -15.69
C ARG A 90 -5.92 -5.79 -15.97
N CYS A 91 -5.74 -4.75 -16.76
CA CYS A 91 -4.44 -4.36 -17.29
C CYS A 91 -3.54 -3.73 -16.23
N LEU A 92 -4.12 -3.05 -15.23
CA LEU A 92 -3.38 -2.55 -14.08
C LEU A 92 -2.82 -3.68 -13.19
N GLY A 93 -3.36 -4.89 -13.30
CA GLY A 93 -3.08 -5.99 -12.40
C GLY A 93 -1.65 -6.48 -12.45
N VAL A 94 -0.98 -6.41 -13.60
CA VAL A 94 0.45 -6.78 -13.71
C VAL A 94 1.33 -5.90 -12.81
N PHE A 95 1.02 -4.60 -12.72
CA PHE A 95 1.80 -3.67 -11.92
C PHE A 95 1.48 -3.80 -10.43
N ILE A 96 0.21 -3.99 -10.07
CA ILE A 96 -0.19 -4.18 -8.68
C ILE A 96 0.34 -5.51 -8.14
N THR A 97 0.11 -6.61 -8.85
CA THR A 97 0.54 -7.94 -8.40
C THR A 97 2.06 -8.09 -8.31
N LEU A 98 2.83 -7.32 -9.08
CA LEU A 98 4.26 -7.19 -8.88
C LEU A 98 4.61 -6.64 -7.49
N ILE A 99 3.93 -5.56 -7.06
CA ILE A 99 4.12 -4.98 -5.72
C ILE A 99 3.69 -5.99 -4.64
N LEU A 100 2.54 -6.66 -4.83
CA LEU A 100 2.05 -7.67 -3.89
C LEU A 100 3.05 -8.82 -3.72
N ALA A 101 3.51 -9.40 -4.82
CA ALA A 101 4.45 -10.52 -4.80
C ALA A 101 5.79 -10.13 -4.17
N ALA A 102 6.35 -8.97 -4.54
CA ALA A 102 7.62 -8.49 -4.01
C ALA A 102 7.56 -8.23 -2.50
N LEU A 103 6.54 -7.50 -2.04
CA LEU A 103 6.42 -7.13 -0.63
C LEU A 103 5.99 -8.30 0.27
N GLN A 104 5.15 -9.23 -0.21
CA GLN A 104 4.80 -10.43 0.56
C GLN A 104 5.99 -11.39 0.68
N THR A 105 6.78 -11.50 -0.37
CA THR A 105 8.02 -12.28 -0.33
C THR A 105 8.96 -11.67 0.71
N LEU A 106 9.13 -10.35 0.71
CA LEU A 106 9.94 -9.65 1.70
C LEU A 106 9.43 -9.84 3.14
N SER A 107 8.12 -9.74 3.38
CA SER A 107 7.55 -9.93 4.72
C SER A 107 7.75 -11.36 5.23
N SER A 108 7.84 -12.34 4.34
CA SER A 108 8.05 -13.75 4.71
C SER A 108 9.44 -14.01 5.31
N PHE A 109 10.42 -13.14 5.10
CA PHE A 109 11.78 -13.28 5.65
C PHE A 109 12.02 -12.51 6.95
N GLY A 110 11.05 -11.71 7.41
CA GLY A 110 11.22 -10.92 8.62
C GLY A 110 10.86 -11.69 9.88
N ASP A 111 11.61 -11.47 10.96
CA ASP A 111 11.33 -12.07 12.26
C ASP A 111 9.96 -11.60 12.79
N GLY A 112 9.07 -12.56 12.98
CA GLY A 112 7.68 -12.30 13.39
C GLY A 112 7.45 -12.30 14.90
N ALA A 113 8.49 -12.39 15.72
CA ALA A 113 8.40 -12.47 17.18
C ALA A 113 8.88 -11.17 17.79
N ARG A 114 8.01 -10.49 18.53
CA ARG A 114 8.28 -9.20 19.17
C ARG A 114 7.40 -9.02 20.40
N GLU A 115 7.92 -8.33 21.40
CA GLU A 115 7.29 -8.20 22.71
C GLU A 115 5.97 -7.45 22.58
N LEU A 116 4.89 -8.13 22.99
CA LEU A 116 3.55 -7.57 23.08
C LEU A 116 3.51 -6.49 24.17
N SER A 117 3.89 -5.26 23.83
CA SER A 117 3.70 -4.13 24.74
C SER A 117 2.19 -3.84 24.86
N PRO A 118 1.64 -3.80 26.08
CA PRO A 118 0.23 -3.45 26.30
C PRO A 118 -0.16 -2.09 25.69
N ALA A 119 0.80 -1.18 25.49
CA ALA A 119 0.57 0.12 24.86
C ALA A 119 0.15 0.02 23.38
N LEU A 120 0.51 -1.07 22.69
CA LEU A 120 0.18 -1.30 21.28
C LEU A 120 -1.16 -2.01 21.07
N ASN A 121 -1.77 -2.54 22.13
CA ASN A 121 -3.06 -3.22 22.04
C ASN A 121 -4.21 -2.31 22.48
N THR A 122 -4.40 -1.20 21.77
CA THR A 122 -5.47 -0.22 22.04
C THR A 122 -6.28 0.08 20.79
N VAL A 123 -7.55 0.46 20.96
CA VAL A 123 -8.44 0.81 19.83
C VAL A 123 -7.85 1.96 19.02
N TRP A 124 -7.31 2.99 19.69
CA TRP A 124 -6.74 4.15 19.01
C TRP A 124 -5.48 3.80 18.20
N PHE A 125 -4.62 2.92 18.70
CA PHE A 125 -3.48 2.40 17.93
C PHE A 125 -3.95 1.65 16.68
N ASN A 126 -4.93 0.75 16.83
CA ASN A 126 -5.45 -0.02 15.69
C ASN A 126 -6.08 0.89 14.63
N VAL A 127 -6.90 1.87 15.03
CA VAL A 127 -7.51 2.83 14.11
C VAL A 127 -6.43 3.69 13.43
N HIS A 128 -5.41 4.13 14.16
CA HIS A 128 -4.27 4.86 13.59
C HIS A 128 -3.58 4.05 12.49
N VAL A 129 -3.20 2.80 12.78
CA VAL A 129 -2.46 1.95 11.83
C VAL A 129 -3.33 1.60 10.61
N VAL A 130 -4.61 1.26 10.82
CA VAL A 130 -5.53 0.97 9.70
C VAL A 130 -5.69 2.19 8.79
N SER A 131 -5.86 3.39 9.35
CA SER A 131 -5.95 4.62 8.56
C SER A 131 -4.68 4.87 7.75
N LEU A 132 -3.48 4.65 8.32
CA LEU A 132 -2.23 4.78 7.57
C LEU A 132 -2.09 3.73 6.47
N LEU A 133 -2.47 2.47 6.75
CA LEU A 133 -2.44 1.40 5.75
C LEU A 133 -3.38 1.69 4.58
N LEU A 134 -4.61 2.15 4.85
CA LEU A 134 -5.56 2.54 3.81
C LEU A 134 -5.05 3.73 2.98
N ALA A 135 -4.37 4.69 3.63
CA ALA A 135 -3.71 5.77 2.91
C ALA A 135 -2.65 5.25 1.94
N TYR A 136 -1.78 4.35 2.43
CA TYR A 136 -0.70 3.77 1.62
C TYR A 136 -1.24 2.95 0.45
N VAL A 137 -2.34 2.20 0.65
CA VAL A 137 -3.01 1.45 -0.41
C VAL A 137 -3.49 2.39 -1.51
N ALA A 138 -4.16 3.48 -1.15
CA ALA A 138 -4.60 4.47 -2.11
C ALA A 138 -3.42 5.15 -2.84
N PHE A 139 -2.31 5.42 -2.16
CA PHE A 139 -1.10 5.96 -2.78
C PHE A 139 -0.41 4.97 -3.72
N ALA A 140 -0.40 3.67 -3.41
CA ALA A 140 0.08 2.63 -4.30
C ALA A 140 -0.75 2.54 -5.59
N MET A 141 -2.08 2.62 -5.45
CA MET A 141 -2.99 2.70 -6.60
C MET A 141 -2.71 3.95 -7.44
N ALA A 142 -2.55 5.12 -6.81
CA ALA A 142 -2.20 6.36 -7.50
C ALA A 142 -0.87 6.21 -8.26
N PHE A 143 0.13 5.59 -7.67
CA PHE A 143 1.43 5.33 -8.30
C PHE A 143 1.32 4.43 -9.54
N VAL A 144 0.59 3.31 -9.44
CA VAL A 144 0.43 2.37 -10.57
C VAL A 144 -0.34 3.01 -11.71
N VAL A 145 -1.45 3.69 -11.40
CA VAL A 145 -2.24 4.42 -12.39
C VAL A 145 -1.41 5.55 -13.02
N GLY A 146 -0.65 6.30 -12.22
CA GLY A 146 0.24 7.36 -12.71
C GLY A 146 1.36 6.83 -13.60
N THR A 147 1.98 5.71 -13.24
CA THR A 147 2.99 5.04 -14.08
C THR A 147 2.39 4.60 -15.41
N SER A 148 1.20 4.01 -15.36
CA SER A 148 0.44 3.60 -16.56
C SER A 148 0.14 4.79 -17.48
N TYR A 149 -0.24 5.95 -16.91
CA TYR A 149 -0.39 7.20 -17.66
C TYR A 149 0.88 7.56 -18.42
N VAL A 150 2.04 7.54 -17.76
CA VAL A 150 3.31 7.94 -18.35
C VAL A 150 3.73 6.97 -19.46
N LEU A 151 3.52 5.67 -19.28
CA LEU A 151 3.80 4.66 -20.31
C LEU A 151 2.92 4.88 -21.55
N LEU A 152 1.61 5.02 -21.36
CA LEU A 152 0.66 5.28 -22.45
C LEU A 152 0.97 6.60 -23.17
N PHE A 153 1.22 7.68 -22.42
CA PHE A 153 1.53 9.00 -22.98
C PHE A 153 2.81 8.99 -23.82
N ARG A 154 3.86 8.26 -23.36
CA ARG A 154 5.11 8.13 -24.10
C ARG A 154 4.92 7.38 -25.41
N GLU A 155 4.12 6.31 -25.39
CA GLU A 155 3.83 5.52 -26.58
C GLU A 155 3.06 6.35 -27.62
N LEU A 156 1.97 7.00 -27.23
CA LEU A 156 1.17 7.86 -28.11
C LEU A 156 2.01 9.00 -28.72
N LYS A 157 2.88 9.63 -27.92
CA LYS A 157 3.78 10.69 -28.42
C LYS A 157 4.80 10.15 -29.43
N SER A 158 5.19 8.89 -29.33
CA SER A 158 6.15 8.26 -30.24
C SER A 158 5.54 7.82 -31.58
N ALA A 159 4.24 8.06 -31.82
CA ALA A 159 3.47 7.62 -32.98
C ALA A 159 3.52 6.09 -33.22
N LYS A 160 3.98 5.32 -32.23
CA LYS A 160 3.90 3.86 -32.20
C LYS A 160 2.61 3.50 -31.49
N ILE A 161 1.50 3.39 -32.20
CA ILE A 161 0.28 2.84 -31.60
C ILE A 161 0.49 1.32 -31.55
N GLY A 162 0.46 0.73 -30.36
CA GLY A 162 0.57 -0.71 -30.24
C GLY A 162 0.34 -1.21 -28.82
N PHE A 163 1.41 -1.39 -28.06
CA PHE A 163 1.41 -2.28 -26.92
C PHE A 163 0.57 -1.78 -25.73
N PHE A 164 0.79 -0.55 -25.25
CA PHE A 164 0.02 0.00 -24.13
C PHE A 164 -1.28 0.66 -24.59
N ALA A 165 -1.31 1.27 -25.77
CA ALA A 165 -2.49 1.92 -26.33
C ALA A 165 -3.67 0.96 -26.56
N GLU A 166 -3.42 -0.31 -26.89
CA GLU A 166 -4.46 -1.34 -27.04
C GLU A 166 -4.95 -1.92 -25.71
N ARG A 167 -4.22 -1.70 -24.61
CA ARG A 167 -4.41 -2.41 -23.33
C ARG A 167 -4.88 -1.50 -22.22
N LEU A 168 -4.41 -0.26 -22.19
CA LEU A 168 -4.72 0.69 -21.13
C LEU A 168 -5.91 1.56 -21.51
N PRO A 169 -6.73 1.96 -20.52
CA PRO A 169 -7.83 2.89 -20.76
C PRO A 169 -7.31 4.28 -21.13
N SER A 170 -8.21 5.17 -21.54
CA SER A 170 -7.85 6.50 -22.00
C SER A 170 -7.07 7.30 -20.95
N LEU A 171 -6.17 8.19 -21.41
CA LEU A 171 -5.37 9.04 -20.52
C LEU A 171 -6.23 9.85 -19.52
N GLN A 172 -7.42 10.30 -19.94
CA GLN A 172 -8.34 11.04 -19.08
C GLN A 172 -8.93 10.16 -17.97
N PHE A 173 -9.26 8.90 -18.27
CA PHE A 173 -9.75 7.96 -17.27
C PHE A 173 -8.67 7.64 -16.24
N ILE A 174 -7.45 7.34 -16.69
CA ILE A 174 -6.28 7.08 -15.84
C ILE A 174 -5.98 8.30 -14.94
N ASP A 175 -5.97 9.50 -15.51
CA ASP A 175 -5.73 10.74 -14.76
C ASP A 175 -6.82 11.00 -13.70
N GLY A 176 -8.09 10.69 -14.00
CA GLY A 176 -9.19 10.76 -13.05
C GLY A 176 -9.09 9.74 -11.92
N MET A 177 -8.69 8.50 -12.22
CA MET A 177 -8.41 7.47 -11.21
C MET A 177 -7.26 7.87 -10.29
N ASN A 178 -6.19 8.42 -10.85
CA ASN A 178 -5.04 8.90 -10.08
C ASN A 178 -5.48 9.99 -9.08
N GLN A 179 -6.27 10.98 -9.52
CA GLN A 179 -6.78 12.01 -8.64
C GLN A 179 -7.61 11.43 -7.49
N LYS A 180 -8.56 10.54 -7.79
CA LYS A 180 -9.42 9.92 -6.77
C LYS A 180 -8.58 9.18 -5.73
N ALA A 181 -7.60 8.40 -6.18
CA ALA A 181 -6.68 7.67 -5.32
C ALA A 181 -5.84 8.60 -4.44
N VAL A 182 -5.30 9.70 -4.98
CA VAL A 182 -4.56 10.71 -4.21
C VAL A 182 -5.43 11.36 -3.13
N VAL A 183 -6.66 11.74 -3.46
CA VAL A 183 -7.59 12.37 -2.49
C VAL A 183 -7.97 11.40 -1.38
N ILE A 184 -8.36 10.17 -1.73
CA ILE A 184 -8.69 9.12 -0.75
C ILE A 184 -7.48 8.88 0.17
N GLY A 185 -6.29 8.72 -0.41
CA GLY A 185 -5.08 8.49 0.37
C GLY A 185 -4.75 9.64 1.31
N TRP A 186 -4.90 10.89 0.86
CA TRP A 186 -4.66 12.07 1.68
C TRP A 186 -5.67 12.20 2.84
N LEU A 187 -6.94 11.88 2.61
CA LEU A 187 -7.98 11.86 3.65
C LEU A 187 -7.62 10.85 4.75
N PHE A 188 -7.30 9.61 4.35
CA PHE A 188 -6.89 8.57 5.30
C PHE A 188 -5.58 8.93 6.01
N LEU A 189 -4.60 9.51 5.31
CA LEU A 189 -3.34 9.94 5.90
C LEU A 189 -3.56 11.02 6.98
N THR A 190 -4.40 12.01 6.66
CA THR A 190 -4.76 13.09 7.60
C THR A 190 -5.49 12.53 8.82
N SER A 191 -6.46 11.63 8.60
CA SER A 191 -7.15 10.96 9.70
C SER A 191 -6.20 10.13 10.56
N GLY A 192 -5.25 9.41 9.94
CA GLY A 192 -4.23 8.64 10.64
C GLY A 192 -3.34 9.52 11.51
N LEU A 193 -2.89 10.68 11.00
CA LEU A 193 -2.12 11.65 11.78
C LEU A 193 -2.89 12.20 12.98
N VAL A 194 -4.16 12.57 12.80
CA VAL A 194 -5.03 13.06 13.88
C VAL A 194 -5.25 11.98 14.94
N VAL A 195 -5.62 10.76 14.52
CA VAL A 195 -5.82 9.63 15.43
C VAL A 195 -4.53 9.26 16.15
N GLY A 196 -3.38 9.33 15.47
CA GLY A 196 -2.06 9.10 16.06
C GLY A 196 -1.73 10.11 17.15
N ALA A 197 -2.06 11.39 16.94
CA ALA A 197 -1.88 12.44 17.95
C ALA A 197 -2.81 12.22 19.17
N ILE A 198 -4.05 11.77 18.95
CA ILE A 198 -4.98 11.42 20.04
C ILE A 198 -4.47 10.21 20.82
N TRP A 199 -3.97 9.18 20.13
CA TRP A 199 -3.36 8.02 20.79
C TRP A 199 -2.16 8.44 21.64
N LEU A 200 -1.28 9.30 21.11
CA LEU A 200 -0.11 9.80 21.82
C LEU A 200 -0.46 10.64 23.06
N SER A 201 -1.58 11.37 23.06
CA SER A 201 -2.00 12.16 24.23
C SER A 201 -2.62 11.32 25.34
N GLN A 202 -3.15 10.13 25.02
CA GLN A 202 -3.73 9.19 25.99
C GLN A 202 -2.70 8.24 26.60
N LEU A 203 -1.52 8.17 25.98
CA LEU A 203 -0.42 7.35 26.45
C LEU A 203 0.13 7.93 27.77
N GLN A 204 -0.15 7.23 28.87
CA GLN A 204 0.34 7.64 30.18
C GLN A 204 1.89 7.56 30.25
N PRO A 205 2.57 8.55 30.86
CA PRO A 205 4.04 8.58 30.96
C PRO A 205 4.66 7.34 31.61
N HIS A 206 3.88 6.62 32.43
CA HIS A 206 4.30 5.45 33.20
C HIS A 206 4.31 4.16 32.36
N THR A 207 3.62 4.11 31.22
CA THR A 207 3.41 2.88 30.43
C THR A 207 4.50 2.59 29.40
N ILE A 208 5.38 3.57 29.11
CA ILE A 208 6.31 3.54 27.96
C ILE A 208 7.77 3.82 28.37
N GLY A 209 7.99 4.25 29.63
CA GLY A 209 9.32 4.64 30.11
C GLY A 209 9.97 5.74 29.24
N PRO A 210 11.31 5.79 29.13
CA PRO A 210 12.04 6.79 28.35
C PRO A 210 11.72 6.82 26.84
N LYS A 211 11.07 5.78 26.31
CA LYS A 211 10.76 5.63 24.88
C LYS A 211 9.55 6.45 24.42
N ALA A 212 8.73 7.00 25.34
CA ALA A 212 7.70 8.00 24.99
C ALA A 212 8.31 9.25 24.34
N GLN A 213 9.50 9.67 24.80
CA GLN A 213 10.23 10.81 24.23
C GLN A 213 10.81 10.52 22.83
N ALA A 214 10.89 9.24 22.44
CA ALA A 214 11.31 8.83 21.10
C ALA A 214 10.21 9.00 20.05
N MET A 215 8.93 9.17 20.44
CA MET A 215 7.82 9.50 19.53
C MET A 215 7.71 11.01 19.28
N SER A 216 8.85 11.65 19.03
CA SER A 216 8.96 13.06 18.65
C SER A 216 8.91 13.20 17.12
N LEU A 217 8.70 14.42 16.61
CA LEU A 217 8.83 14.73 15.17
C LEU A 217 10.21 14.39 14.60
N LEU A 218 11.21 14.18 15.46
CA LEU A 218 12.56 13.74 15.11
C LEU A 218 12.66 12.23 14.86
N ASP A 219 11.61 11.45 15.17
CA ASP A 219 11.54 10.03 14.79
C ASP A 219 11.49 9.94 13.25
N PRO A 220 12.39 9.16 12.61
CA PRO A 220 12.38 8.97 11.17
C PRO A 220 11.02 8.57 10.59
N LYS A 221 10.22 7.74 11.29
CA LYS A 221 8.87 7.38 10.84
C LYS A 221 7.94 8.57 10.82
N ILE A 222 7.88 9.34 11.92
CA ILE A 222 6.94 10.45 12.05
C ILE A 222 7.32 11.55 11.05
N PHE A 223 8.61 11.88 10.95
CA PHE A 223 9.11 12.85 9.98
C PHE A 223 8.73 12.46 8.54
N MET A 224 8.97 11.21 8.15
CA MET A 224 8.65 10.73 6.80
C MET A 224 7.15 10.75 6.51
N VAL A 225 6.29 10.43 7.48
CA VAL A 225 4.83 10.51 7.31
C VAL A 225 4.37 11.95 7.13
N VAL A 226 4.90 12.90 7.91
CA VAL A 226 4.58 14.33 7.76
C VAL A 226 5.08 14.87 6.43
N LEU A 227 6.29 14.49 6.01
CA LEU A 227 6.82 14.86 4.70
C LEU A 227 5.95 14.30 3.56
N ASN A 228 5.49 13.05 3.69
CA ASN A 228 4.57 12.44 2.72
C ASN A 228 3.23 13.17 2.68
N TRP A 229 2.71 13.59 3.84
CA TRP A 229 1.50 14.40 3.93
C TRP A 229 1.68 15.74 3.20
N LEU A 230 2.82 16.41 3.34
CA LEU A 230 3.12 17.65 2.60
C LEU A 230 3.16 17.41 1.08
N VAL A 231 3.80 16.35 0.61
CA VAL A 231 3.88 16.01 -0.82
C VAL A 231 2.48 15.78 -1.41
N TYR A 232 1.62 15.00 -0.75
CA TYR A 232 0.27 14.75 -1.25
C TYR A 232 -0.66 15.96 -1.08
N SER A 233 -0.47 16.78 -0.04
CA SER A 233 -1.17 18.06 0.11
C SER A 233 -0.82 19.01 -1.04
N PHE A 234 0.47 19.09 -1.37
CA PHE A 234 0.93 19.84 -2.54
C PHE A 234 0.37 19.26 -3.84
N ALA A 235 0.27 17.93 -3.98
CA ALA A 235 -0.32 17.32 -5.18
C ALA A 235 -1.80 17.71 -5.37
N ILE A 236 -2.59 17.75 -4.29
CA ILE A 236 -3.98 18.21 -4.34
C ILE A 236 -4.03 19.71 -4.66
N TYR A 237 -3.23 20.53 -3.98
CA TYR A 237 -3.15 21.97 -4.23
C TYR A 237 -2.75 22.28 -5.68
N ALA A 238 -1.69 21.65 -6.18
CA ALA A 238 -1.19 21.83 -7.54
C ALA A 238 -2.27 21.45 -8.57
N ARG A 239 -3.11 20.46 -8.28
CA ARG A 239 -4.22 20.11 -9.16
C ARG A 239 -5.37 21.11 -9.10
N GLN A 240 -5.80 21.51 -7.91
CA GLN A 240 -6.98 22.37 -7.74
C GLN A 240 -6.72 23.83 -8.11
N VAL A 241 -5.53 24.33 -7.79
CA VAL A 241 -5.18 25.77 -7.94
C VAL A 241 -4.32 26.00 -9.18
N VAL A 242 -3.32 25.15 -9.40
CA VAL A 242 -2.37 25.32 -10.52
C VAL A 242 -2.82 24.55 -11.78
N GLY A 243 -3.79 23.64 -11.67
CA GLY A 243 -4.29 22.84 -12.79
C GLY A 243 -3.35 21.73 -13.26
N TRP A 244 -2.48 21.21 -12.39
CA TRP A 244 -1.57 20.12 -12.75
C TRP A 244 -2.31 18.80 -12.98
N THR A 245 -2.16 18.24 -14.17
CA THR A 245 -2.74 16.96 -14.58
C THR A 245 -1.72 16.09 -15.33
N GLY A 246 -2.06 14.84 -15.57
CA GLY A 246 -1.31 13.91 -16.41
C GLY A 246 0.10 13.64 -15.89
N LYS A 247 1.11 13.91 -16.73
CA LYS A 247 2.52 13.55 -16.44
C LYS A 247 3.03 14.16 -15.13
N ARG A 248 2.63 15.38 -14.77
CA ARG A 248 3.07 16.04 -13.53
C ARG A 248 2.45 15.37 -12.30
N ALA A 249 1.16 15.06 -12.35
CA ALA A 249 0.46 14.35 -11.28
C ALA A 249 1.00 12.92 -11.08
N ALA A 250 1.31 12.24 -12.19
CA ALA A 250 1.95 10.92 -12.17
C ALA A 250 3.31 10.94 -11.45
N TRP A 251 4.15 11.95 -11.73
CA TRP A 251 5.43 12.10 -11.03
C TRP A 251 5.28 12.36 -9.54
N LEU A 252 4.34 13.22 -9.13
CA LEU A 252 4.06 13.45 -7.71
C LEU A 252 3.59 12.17 -7.01
N SER A 253 2.76 11.37 -7.67
CA SER A 253 2.31 10.08 -7.15
C SER A 253 3.46 9.08 -6.99
N ALA A 254 4.41 9.07 -7.93
CA ALA A 254 5.60 8.23 -7.86
C ALA A 254 6.55 8.64 -6.74
N VAL A 255 6.82 9.94 -6.58
CA VAL A 255 7.66 10.45 -5.49
C VAL A 255 7.02 10.16 -4.13
N GLY A 256 5.72 10.45 -3.97
CA GLY A 256 5.01 10.17 -2.72
C GLY A 256 4.99 8.68 -2.37
N PHE A 257 4.73 7.80 -3.34
CA PHE A 257 4.74 6.36 -3.06
C PHE A 257 6.15 5.82 -2.78
N ALA A 258 7.19 6.35 -3.43
CA ALA A 258 8.57 6.01 -3.10
C ALA A 258 8.91 6.38 -1.65
N MET A 259 8.40 7.51 -1.15
CA MET A 259 8.54 7.90 0.26
C MET A 259 7.76 6.98 1.20
N VAL A 260 6.56 6.54 0.81
CA VAL A 260 5.80 5.52 1.57
C VAL A 260 6.58 4.21 1.66
N LEU A 261 7.12 3.70 0.55
CA LEU A 261 7.94 2.49 0.55
C LEU A 261 9.21 2.65 1.39
N PHE A 262 9.86 3.81 1.32
CA PHE A 262 11.02 4.12 2.15
C PHE A 262 10.66 4.09 3.66
N ASN A 263 9.49 4.64 4.01
CA ASN A 263 9.01 4.64 5.38
C ASN A 263 8.60 3.24 5.88
N LEU A 264 7.96 2.46 5.02
CA LEU A 264 7.44 1.13 5.37
C LEU A 264 8.56 0.09 5.49
N VAL A 265 9.54 0.11 4.58
CA VAL A 265 10.56 -0.93 4.46
C VAL A 265 11.90 -0.49 5.09
N PRO A 266 12.73 0.39 4.50
CA PRO A 266 13.99 0.82 5.11
C PRO A 266 13.85 1.35 6.54
N VAL A 267 12.94 2.29 6.75
CA VAL A 267 12.77 2.90 8.07
C VAL A 267 12.21 1.88 9.06
N GLY A 268 11.26 1.06 8.63
CA GLY A 268 10.66 -0.01 9.43
C GLY A 268 11.62 -1.12 9.86
N TYR A 269 12.60 -1.49 9.03
CA TYR A 269 13.57 -2.52 9.36
C TYR A 269 14.84 -1.98 10.05
N PHE A 270 15.33 -0.80 9.65
CA PHE A 270 16.69 -0.36 9.98
C PHE A 270 16.79 0.91 10.82
N LEU A 271 15.79 1.81 10.81
CA LEU A 271 15.98 3.18 11.34
C LEU A 271 15.16 3.53 12.58
N THR A 272 14.19 2.73 13.00
CA THR A 272 13.37 3.09 14.19
C THR A 272 13.61 2.24 15.41
N ALA A 273 13.88 2.91 16.52
CA ALA A 273 13.90 2.34 17.87
C ALA A 273 12.52 2.32 18.56
N SER A 274 11.54 3.08 18.04
CA SER A 274 10.22 3.31 18.66
C SER A 274 9.14 2.28 18.30
N HIS A 275 9.35 1.46 17.27
CA HIS A 275 8.35 0.50 16.77
C HIS A 275 8.93 -0.92 16.58
N ASN A 276 10.15 -1.13 17.08
CA ASN A 276 10.74 -2.44 17.29
C ASN A 276 10.53 -2.84 18.76
N PHE A 277 9.27 -2.87 19.20
CA PHE A 277 8.85 -3.63 20.38
C PHE A 277 8.67 -5.07 19.96
#